data_AF-A0A7S0U4L8-F1
#
_entry.id   AF-A0A7S0U4L8-F1
#
_cell.length_a   1.000
_cell.length_b   1.000
_cell.length_c   1.000
_cell.angle_alpha   90.00
_cell.angle_beta   90.00
_cell.angle_gamma   90.00
#
_symmetry.space_group_name_H-M   'P 1'
#
loop_
_entity.id
_entity.type
_entity.pdbx_description
1 polymer ?
#
loop_
_entity_poly.entity_id
_entity_poly.type
_entity_poly.pdbx_seq_one_letter_code
_entity_poly.pdbx_strand_id
1 'polypeptide(L)'
;LHKLGCKYMVRSHQCVETGAETLDCGQGMACYTVFSASNYQGGSNEAALLVFQPGDGPPQILRQRVSNPGPELAQRNRAALVNLVAANKKRLRRGFAAAAGGGAHIPLNVWGDVMRQELGMDLDFCKIRGELLTPVSFPSVEAGVDYNAFLDSHKVEVAVGKGKEQVVCGQGRGDSLQA
;
A
#
# COMPACT_ATOMS: atom_id res chain seq x y z
N LEU A 1 12.32 -33.25 -0.03
CA LEU A 1 12.86 -33.10 -1.40
C LEU A 1 13.23 -34.45 -1.99
N HIS A 2 14.19 -35.19 -1.42
CA HIS A 2 14.56 -36.54 -1.89
C HIS A 2 13.38 -37.53 -2.06
N LYS A 3 12.49 -37.63 -1.06
CA LYS A 3 11.28 -38.48 -1.13
C LYS A 3 10.31 -38.10 -2.25
N LEU A 4 10.37 -36.86 -2.73
CA LEU A 4 9.50 -36.33 -3.79
C LEU A 4 10.18 -36.40 -5.17
N GLY A 5 11.43 -36.86 -5.25
CA GLY A 5 12.21 -36.84 -6.49
C GLY A 5 12.54 -35.42 -6.99
N CYS A 6 12.41 -34.40 -6.14
CA CYS A 6 12.65 -33.00 -6.53
C CYS A 6 14.00 -32.51 -6.00
N LYS A 7 14.77 -31.87 -6.88
CA LYS A 7 16.05 -31.22 -6.54
C LYS A 7 15.87 -29.84 -5.89
N TYR A 8 14.82 -29.11 -6.32
CA TYR A 8 14.58 -27.74 -5.86
C TYR A 8 13.17 -27.60 -5.27
N MET A 9 13.07 -26.85 -4.16
CA MET A 9 11.79 -26.37 -3.61
C MET A 9 11.72 -24.87 -3.82
N VAL A 10 10.57 -24.34 -4.25
CA VAL A 10 10.35 -22.90 -4.38
C VAL A 10 9.20 -22.49 -3.46
N ARG A 11 9.39 -21.46 -2.64
CA ARG A 11 8.37 -20.90 -1.74
C ARG A 11 8.24 -19.38 -1.91
N SER A 12 7.04 -18.84 -1.72
CA SER A 12 6.69 -17.43 -2.03
C SER A 12 6.13 -16.60 -0.85
N HIS A 13 6.00 -17.20 0.34
CA HIS A 13 5.27 -16.58 1.48
C HIS A 13 6.17 -16.03 2.60
N GLN A 14 7.44 -15.72 2.32
CA GLN A 14 8.35 -15.12 3.30
C GLN A 14 8.96 -13.84 2.73
N CYS A 15 8.96 -12.75 3.51
CA CYS A 15 9.58 -11.49 3.13
C CYS A 15 11.10 -11.65 3.02
N VAL A 16 11.66 -11.38 1.85
CA VAL A 16 13.11 -11.35 1.59
C VAL A 16 13.45 -10.03 0.93
N GLU A 17 14.27 -9.20 1.59
CA GLU A 17 14.61 -7.85 1.11
C GLU A 17 15.31 -7.86 -0.25
N THR A 18 16.17 -8.86 -0.48
CA THR A 18 16.95 -9.05 -1.73
C THR A 18 16.21 -9.82 -2.82
N GLY A 19 14.89 -10.01 -2.66
CA GLY A 19 14.01 -10.68 -3.62
C GLY A 19 14.14 -12.20 -3.70
N ALA A 20 15.31 -12.76 -3.40
CA ALA A 20 15.47 -14.21 -3.29
C ALA A 20 16.57 -14.63 -2.31
N GLU A 21 16.27 -15.69 -1.57
CA GLU A 21 17.18 -16.38 -0.65
C GLU A 21 17.30 -17.84 -1.06
N THR A 22 18.49 -18.42 -0.89
CA THR A 22 18.75 -19.84 -1.15
C THR A 22 19.17 -20.53 0.14
N LEU A 23 18.50 -21.63 0.46
CA LEU A 23 18.86 -22.52 1.55
C LEU A 23 19.40 -23.84 0.96
N ASP A 24 20.63 -24.20 1.30
CA ASP A 24 21.19 -25.52 0.97
C ASP A 24 20.54 -26.59 1.85
N CYS A 25 19.93 -27.60 1.21
CA CYS A 25 19.28 -28.72 1.90
C CYS A 25 20.15 -29.98 1.89
N GLY A 26 21.40 -29.88 1.44
CA GLY A 26 22.34 -30.99 1.29
C GLY A 26 22.03 -31.87 0.08
N GLN A 27 22.97 -32.75 -0.28
CA GLN A 27 22.84 -33.73 -1.39
C GLN A 27 22.46 -33.08 -2.73
N GLY A 28 22.94 -31.85 -2.98
CA GLY A 28 22.64 -31.10 -4.20
C GLY A 28 21.19 -30.61 -4.29
N MET A 29 20.43 -30.63 -3.19
CA MET A 29 19.08 -30.08 -3.11
C MET A 29 19.10 -28.66 -2.55
N ALA A 30 18.22 -27.79 -3.02
CA ALA A 30 18.09 -26.43 -2.50
C ALA A 30 16.64 -25.98 -2.37
N CYS A 31 16.38 -25.12 -1.38
CA CYS A 31 15.13 -24.40 -1.25
C CYS A 31 15.35 -22.93 -1.59
N TYR A 32 14.62 -22.43 -2.59
CA TYR A 32 14.58 -21.03 -2.95
C TYR A 32 13.35 -20.36 -2.33
N THR A 33 13.60 -19.29 -1.58
CA THR A 33 12.56 -18.33 -1.22
C THR A 33 12.58 -17.23 -2.27
N VAL A 34 11.45 -17.00 -2.94
CA VAL A 34 11.30 -15.90 -3.91
C VAL A 34 10.24 -14.96 -3.38
N PHE A 35 10.55 -13.67 -3.35
CA PHE A 35 9.63 -12.64 -2.89
C PHE A 35 9.32 -11.69 -4.05
N SER A 36 8.04 -11.38 -4.23
CA SER A 36 7.67 -10.25 -5.09
C SER A 36 8.01 -8.98 -4.35
N ALA A 37 8.70 -8.03 -4.99
CA ALA A 37 8.90 -6.70 -4.42
C ALA A 37 7.57 -5.97 -4.34
N SER A 38 6.85 -6.26 -3.28
CA SER A 38 5.77 -5.45 -2.79
C SER A 38 6.43 -4.27 -2.08
N ASN A 39 6.16 -3.06 -2.55
CA ASN A 39 6.74 -1.83 -2.03
C ASN A 39 6.18 -1.50 -0.64
N TYR A 40 6.59 -2.28 0.36
CA TYR A 40 6.33 -2.03 1.78
C TYR A 40 7.19 -0.86 2.26
N GLN A 41 6.64 -0.07 3.19
CA GLN A 41 7.11 1.28 3.52
C GLN A 41 8.63 1.41 3.72
N GLY A 42 9.26 2.31 2.96
CA GLY A 42 10.57 2.90 3.26
C GLY A 42 11.82 2.04 3.01
N GLY A 43 11.67 0.77 2.62
CA GLY A 43 12.78 -0.12 2.25
C GLY A 43 12.99 -0.22 0.74
N SER A 44 14.20 -0.56 0.29
CA SER A 44 14.39 -0.99 -1.09
C SER A 44 14.18 -2.49 -1.19
N ASN A 45 13.05 -2.90 -1.79
CA ASN A 45 12.77 -4.31 -2.07
C ASN A 45 13.17 -4.64 -3.51
N GLU A 46 13.85 -5.77 -3.69
CA GLU A 46 14.15 -6.32 -5.01
C GLU A 46 13.12 -7.40 -5.37
N ALA A 47 12.59 -7.35 -6.58
CA ALA A 47 11.89 -8.49 -7.15
C ALA A 47 12.95 -9.50 -7.61
N ALA A 48 12.65 -10.80 -7.55
CA ALA A 48 13.51 -11.80 -8.15
C ALA A 48 12.75 -12.76 -9.06
N LEU A 49 13.44 -13.22 -10.10
CA LEU A 49 13.00 -14.31 -10.97
C LEU A 49 14.01 -15.45 -10.89
N LEU A 50 13.50 -16.69 -10.81
CA LEU A 50 14.31 -17.90 -10.98
C LEU A 50 14.16 -18.38 -12.42
N VAL A 51 15.27 -18.41 -13.16
CA VAL A 51 15.32 -18.91 -14.53
C VAL A 51 15.96 -20.29 -14.53
N PHE A 52 15.14 -21.32 -14.75
CA PHE A 52 15.60 -22.69 -14.92
C PHE A 52 16.00 -22.91 -16.39
N GLN A 53 17.25 -23.31 -16.59
CA GLN A 53 17.71 -23.80 -17.89
C GLN A 53 17.44 -25.30 -17.99
N PRO A 54 17.31 -25.86 -19.22
CA PRO A 54 17.24 -27.30 -19.40
C PRO A 54 18.41 -28.02 -18.73
N GLY A 55 18.11 -29.07 -17.95
CA GLY A 55 19.08 -29.85 -17.17
C GLY A 55 18.90 -29.69 -15.65
N ASP A 56 19.83 -30.26 -14.89
CA ASP A 56 19.75 -30.32 -13.42
C ASP A 56 20.52 -29.19 -12.72
N GLY A 57 20.98 -28.17 -13.44
CA GLY A 57 21.72 -27.05 -12.89
C GLY A 57 20.90 -26.18 -11.93
N PRO A 58 21.53 -25.39 -11.05
CA PRO A 58 20.83 -24.40 -10.24
C PRO A 58 20.20 -23.33 -11.15
N PRO A 59 19.01 -22.79 -10.81
CA PRO A 59 18.42 -21.68 -11.53
C PRO A 59 19.31 -20.42 -11.45
N GLN A 60 19.28 -19.61 -12.50
CA GLN A 60 19.81 -18.25 -12.44
C GLN A 60 18.83 -17.37 -11.65
N ILE A 61 19.35 -16.56 -10.74
CA ILE A 61 18.57 -15.57 -9.98
C ILE A 61 18.75 -14.21 -10.65
N LEU A 62 17.68 -13.69 -11.26
CA LEU A 62 17.63 -12.33 -11.78
C LEU A 62 16.96 -11.44 -10.74
N ARG A 63 17.62 -10.35 -10.34
CA ARG A 63 17.09 -9.38 -9.38
C ARG A 63 16.76 -8.07 -10.07
N GLN A 64 15.60 -7.51 -9.76
CA GLN A 64 15.17 -6.21 -10.23
C GLN A 64 14.80 -5.34 -9.05
N ARG A 65 15.55 -4.26 -8.85
CA ARG A 65 15.19 -3.25 -7.87
C ARG A 65 13.90 -2.57 -8.30
N VAL A 66 12.87 -2.61 -7.45
CA VAL A 66 11.65 -1.84 -7.71
C VAL A 66 11.91 -0.41 -7.27
N SER A 67 11.78 0.52 -8.21
CA SER A 67 11.89 1.96 -7.96
C SER A 67 10.84 2.39 -6.93
N ASN A 68 11.10 3.53 -6.28
CA ASN A 68 10.12 4.20 -5.42
C ASN A 68 8.72 4.20 -6.05
N PRO A 69 7.66 4.10 -5.23
CA PRO A 69 6.29 4.07 -5.73
C PRO A 69 6.06 5.19 -6.72
N GLY A 70 5.57 4.84 -7.91
CA GLY A 70 5.23 5.83 -8.93
C GLY A 70 4.17 6.81 -8.41
N PRO A 71 4.03 7.97 -9.08
CA PRO A 71 3.09 9.02 -8.69
C PRO A 71 1.64 8.52 -8.53
N GLU A 72 1.26 7.47 -9.25
CA GLU A 72 -0.06 6.83 -9.15
C GLU A 72 -0.37 6.24 -7.78
N LEU A 73 0.60 5.56 -7.13
CA LEU A 73 0.37 4.98 -5.81
C LEU A 73 0.23 6.08 -4.75
N ALA A 74 1.06 7.12 -4.84
CA ALA A 74 0.96 8.29 -3.97
C ALA A 74 -0.41 8.97 -4.12
N GLN A 75 -0.88 9.14 -5.36
CA GLN A 75 -2.20 9.71 -5.65
C GLN A 75 -3.34 8.85 -5.09
N ARG A 76 -3.29 7.52 -5.27
CA ARG A 76 -4.29 6.59 -4.73
C ARG A 76 -4.32 6.59 -3.21
N ASN A 77 -3.15 6.58 -2.56
CA ASN A 77 -3.04 6.67 -1.11
C ASN A 77 -3.61 7.98 -0.58
N ARG A 78 -3.29 9.11 -1.24
CA ARG A 78 -3.85 10.41 -0.90
C ARG A 78 -5.38 10.43 -1.04
N ALA A 79 -5.92 9.94 -2.15
CA ALA A 79 -7.36 9.86 -2.36
C ALA A 79 -8.06 8.98 -1.30
N ALA A 80 -7.44 7.84 -0.95
CA ALA A 80 -7.96 6.97 0.11
C ALA A 80 -8.00 7.66 1.47
N LEU A 81 -6.94 8.39 1.85
CA LEU A 81 -6.89 9.14 3.11
C LEU A 81 -7.93 10.27 3.13
N VAL A 82 -8.09 11.02 2.04
CA VAL A 82 -9.12 12.07 1.93
C VAL A 82 -10.52 11.48 2.10
N ASN A 83 -10.81 10.37 1.42
CA ASN A 83 -12.09 9.67 1.54
C ASN A 83 -12.34 9.19 2.98
N LEU A 84 -11.30 8.67 3.63
CA LEU A 84 -11.39 8.20 5.02
C LEU A 84 -11.70 9.35 5.99
N VAL A 85 -11.05 10.50 5.83
CA VAL A 85 -11.33 11.73 6.60
C VAL A 85 -12.77 12.17 6.38
N ALA A 86 -13.21 12.25 5.12
CA ALA A 86 -14.54 12.70 4.78
C ALA A 86 -15.63 11.75 5.32
N ALA A 87 -15.41 10.42 5.25
CA ALA A 87 -16.31 9.42 5.81
C ALA A 87 -16.42 9.50 7.34
N ASN A 88 -15.35 9.90 8.04
CA ASN A 88 -15.31 9.98 9.51
C ASN A 88 -15.50 11.41 10.04
N LYS A 89 -15.91 12.36 9.20
CA LYS A 89 -15.99 13.79 9.52
C LYS A 89 -16.75 14.11 10.83
N LYS A 90 -17.85 13.41 11.11
CA LYS A 90 -18.63 13.60 12.35
C LYS A 90 -17.86 13.17 13.59
N ARG A 91 -17.16 12.02 13.52
CA ARG A 91 -16.35 11.49 14.61
C ARG A 91 -15.15 12.39 14.88
N LEU A 92 -14.43 12.75 13.81
CA LEU A 92 -13.31 13.69 13.86
C LEU A 92 -13.72 15.03 14.46
N ARG A 93 -14.85 15.61 14.03
CA ARG A 93 -15.35 16.88 14.58
C ARG A 93 -15.57 16.80 16.09
N ARG A 94 -16.17 15.71 16.58
CA ARG A 94 -16.39 15.49 18.01
C ARG A 94 -15.06 15.33 18.76
N GLY A 95 -14.13 14.54 18.23
CA GLY A 95 -12.80 14.34 18.82
C GLY A 95 -12.03 15.65 18.91
N PHE A 96 -12.01 16.45 17.83
CA PHE A 96 -11.35 17.75 17.83
C PHE A 96 -12.02 18.74 18.79
N ALA A 97 -13.35 18.82 18.81
CA ALA A 97 -14.06 19.72 19.72
C ALA A 97 -13.79 19.38 21.20
N ALA A 98 -13.71 18.09 21.54
CA ALA A 98 -13.35 17.63 22.87
C ALA A 98 -11.91 18.03 23.24
N ALA A 99 -10.97 17.88 22.29
CA ALA A 99 -9.56 18.24 22.50
C ALA A 99 -9.32 19.77 22.53
N ALA A 100 -10.13 20.55 21.82
CA ALA A 100 -10.00 22.01 21.72
C ALA A 100 -10.58 22.76 22.93
N GLY A 101 -11.30 22.09 23.83
CA GLY A 101 -11.90 22.73 25.01
C GLY A 101 -12.89 23.86 24.66
N GLY A 102 -13.52 23.80 23.48
CA GLY A 102 -14.46 24.83 22.99
C GLY A 102 -13.87 25.84 21.99
N GLY A 103 -12.56 25.80 21.71
CA GLY A 103 -11.94 26.58 20.63
C GLY A 103 -12.10 25.94 19.25
N ALA A 104 -11.81 26.69 18.19
CA ALA A 104 -11.80 26.19 16.80
C ALA A 104 -10.42 25.69 16.32
N HIS A 105 -9.37 25.96 17.11
CA HIS A 105 -7.98 25.68 16.75
C HIS A 105 -7.38 24.67 17.72
N ILE A 106 -6.54 23.78 17.20
CA ILE A 106 -5.78 22.82 18.00
C ILE A 106 -4.32 22.75 17.57
N PRO A 107 -3.37 22.50 18.49
CA PRO A 107 -1.98 22.25 18.13
C PRO A 107 -1.84 21.07 17.15
N LEU A 108 -0.81 21.10 16.30
CA LEU A 108 -0.60 20.09 15.26
C LEU A 108 -0.43 18.66 15.82
N ASN A 109 0.28 18.52 16.94
CA ASN A 109 0.42 17.24 17.63
C ASN A 109 -0.94 16.70 18.09
N VAL A 110 -1.76 17.54 18.71
CA VAL A 110 -3.12 17.19 19.14
C VAL A 110 -4.00 16.81 17.95
N TRP A 111 -3.87 17.53 16.83
CA TRP A 111 -4.55 17.16 15.58
C TRP A 111 -4.14 15.76 15.12
N GLY A 112 -2.84 15.46 15.13
CA GLY A 112 -2.31 14.15 14.75
C GLY A 112 -2.83 13.02 15.65
N ASP A 113 -2.89 13.26 16.97
CA ASP A 113 -3.37 12.28 17.95
C ASP A 113 -4.87 11.98 17.77
N VAL A 114 -5.69 13.01 17.60
CA VAL A 114 -7.13 12.84 17.34
C VAL A 114 -7.37 12.11 16.01
N MET A 115 -6.60 12.42 14.96
CA MET A 115 -6.67 11.71 13.68
C MET A 115 -6.34 10.22 13.84
N ARG A 116 -5.25 9.90 14.54
CA ARG A 116 -4.86 8.52 14.87
C ARG A 116 -5.96 7.78 15.62
N GLN A 117 -6.49 8.39 16.67
CA GLN A 117 -7.50 7.78 17.54
C GLN A 117 -8.82 7.55 16.80
N GLU A 118 -9.35 8.57 16.11
CA GLU A 118 -10.67 8.48 15.48
C GLU A 118 -10.63 7.67 14.17
N LEU A 119 -9.53 7.69 13.42
CA LEU A 119 -9.39 6.87 12.21
C LEU A 119 -8.94 5.44 12.49
N GLY A 120 -8.45 5.15 13.71
CA GLY A 120 -7.96 3.82 14.09
C GLY A 120 -6.72 3.39 13.29
N MET A 121 -5.90 4.34 12.87
CA MET A 121 -4.71 4.11 12.06
C MET A 121 -3.46 4.48 12.83
N ASP A 122 -2.52 3.54 12.98
CA ASP A 122 -1.21 3.82 13.55
C ASP A 122 -0.29 4.50 12.52
N LEU A 123 -0.61 5.76 12.22
CA LEU A 123 0.16 6.63 11.34
C LEU A 123 0.61 7.88 12.09
N ASP A 124 1.75 8.42 11.68
CA ASP A 124 2.21 9.74 12.09
C ASP A 124 1.58 10.80 11.17
N PHE A 125 0.36 11.21 11.51
CA PHE A 125 -0.39 12.20 10.75
C PHE A 125 0.35 13.55 10.67
N CYS A 126 1.18 13.90 11.67
CA CYS A 126 1.96 15.12 11.65
C CYS A 126 2.97 15.14 10.48
N LYS A 127 3.56 13.98 10.13
CA LYS A 127 4.50 13.86 9.00
C LYS A 127 3.81 13.96 7.64
N ILE A 128 2.61 13.39 7.52
CA ILE A 128 1.84 13.39 6.25
C ILE A 128 0.89 14.58 6.12
N ARG A 129 0.96 15.56 7.02
CA ARG A 129 0.08 16.74 7.01
C ARG A 129 0.04 17.47 5.67
N GLY A 130 1.15 17.47 4.91
CA GLY A 130 1.22 18.12 3.60
C GLY A 130 0.28 17.49 2.54
N GLU A 131 -0.11 16.23 2.74
CA GLU A 131 -1.03 15.52 1.84
C GLU A 131 -2.50 15.85 2.13
N LEU A 132 -2.78 16.29 3.36
CA LEU A 132 -4.12 16.43 3.92
C LEU A 132 -4.51 17.90 4.17
N LEU A 133 -3.59 18.72 4.67
CA LEU A 133 -3.87 20.14 4.91
C LEU A 133 -3.76 20.92 3.61
N THR A 134 -4.76 21.76 3.35
CA THR A 134 -4.67 22.76 2.28
C THR A 134 -3.92 23.98 2.78
N PRO A 135 -3.29 24.82 1.92
CA PRO A 135 -2.67 26.11 2.30
C PRO A 135 -3.52 26.97 3.24
N VAL A 136 -4.85 26.90 3.11
CA VAL A 136 -5.83 27.63 3.92
C VAL A 136 -6.02 27.04 5.33
N SER A 137 -5.68 25.76 5.50
CA SER A 137 -5.74 25.01 6.77
C SER A 137 -4.35 24.80 7.37
N PHE A 138 -3.27 25.34 6.76
CA PHE A 138 -1.94 25.23 7.35
C PHE A 138 -1.85 26.14 8.58
N PRO A 139 -1.43 25.59 9.72
CA PRO A 139 -1.20 26.41 10.90
C PRO A 139 -0.07 27.41 10.63
N SER A 140 -0.26 28.68 10.99
CA SER A 140 0.92 29.43 11.46
C SER A 140 1.41 28.72 12.73
N VAL A 141 2.71 28.74 13.00
CA VAL A 141 3.32 28.05 14.16
C VAL A 141 2.63 28.42 15.48
N GLU A 142 2.01 29.61 15.53
CA GLU A 142 1.30 30.13 16.70
C GLU A 142 -0.22 29.84 16.70
N ALA A 143 -0.87 29.65 15.54
CA ALA A 143 -2.34 29.56 15.47
C ALA A 143 -2.90 28.13 15.54
N GLY A 144 -2.10 27.10 15.25
CA GLY A 144 -2.60 25.72 15.22
C GLY A 144 -3.56 25.44 14.04
N VAL A 145 -4.04 24.21 13.95
CA VAL A 145 -4.92 23.75 12.87
C VAL A 145 -6.35 24.18 13.18
N ASP A 146 -6.96 24.99 12.31
CA ASP A 146 -8.42 25.16 12.31
C ASP A 146 -9.06 23.86 11.79
N TYR A 147 -9.58 23.08 12.73
CA TYR A 147 -10.13 21.76 12.41
C TYR A 147 -11.47 21.86 11.69
N ASN A 148 -12.20 22.97 11.80
CA ASN A 148 -13.44 23.17 11.06
C ASN A 148 -13.14 23.44 9.59
N ALA A 149 -12.21 24.37 9.32
CA ALA A 149 -11.73 24.64 7.97
C ALA A 149 -11.13 23.40 7.31
N PHE A 150 -10.31 22.63 8.05
CA PHE A 150 -9.77 21.34 7.61
C PHE A 150 -10.88 20.37 7.23
N LEU A 151 -11.86 20.12 8.11
CA LEU A 151 -12.92 19.16 7.80
C LEU A 151 -13.81 19.63 6.64
N ASP A 152 -14.01 20.93 6.47
CA ASP A 152 -14.82 21.50 5.41
C ASP A 152 -14.13 21.50 4.04
N SER A 153 -12.80 21.52 4.01
CA SER A 153 -12.03 21.31 2.78
C SER A 153 -12.10 19.86 2.28
N HIS A 154 -12.39 18.89 3.16
CA HIS A 154 -12.54 17.48 2.81
C HIS A 154 -14.01 17.15 2.53
N LYS A 155 -14.48 17.54 1.35
CA LYS A 155 -15.81 17.15 0.85
C LYS A 155 -15.73 15.78 0.19
N VAL A 156 -16.69 14.91 0.49
CA VAL A 156 -16.90 13.69 -0.29
C VAL A 156 -17.32 14.14 -1.69
N GLU A 157 -16.44 14.04 -2.68
CA GLU A 157 -16.91 13.94 -4.04
C GLU A 157 -17.56 12.56 -4.18
N VAL A 158 -18.88 12.52 -4.03
CA VAL A 158 -19.64 11.34 -4.43
C VAL A 158 -19.51 11.30 -5.95
N ALA A 159 -18.57 10.50 -6.43
CA ALA A 159 -18.55 10.08 -7.82
C ALA A 159 -19.84 9.30 -8.05
N VAL A 160 -20.90 9.98 -8.48
CA VAL A 160 -22.06 9.35 -9.08
C VAL A 160 -21.54 8.68 -10.33
N GLY A 161 -21.26 7.37 -10.22
CA GLY A 161 -20.81 6.56 -11.33
C GLY A 161 -21.80 6.67 -12.47
N LYS A 162 -21.43 7.38 -13.53
CA LYS A 162 -22.07 7.19 -14.83
C LYS A 162 -21.72 5.77 -15.26
N GLY A 163 -22.75 4.93 -15.28
CA GLY A 163 -22.63 3.54 -15.70
C GLY A 163 -21.90 3.44 -17.04
N LYS A 164 -20.91 2.55 -17.07
CA LYS A 164 -20.57 1.80 -18.27
C LYS A 164 -20.51 0.35 -17.86
N GLU A 165 -21.66 -0.29 -18.02
CA GLU A 165 -21.77 -1.71 -18.25
C GLU A 165 -20.94 -2.03 -19.50
N GLN A 166 -19.82 -2.72 -19.32
CA GLN A 166 -19.16 -3.44 -20.40
C GLN A 166 -18.91 -4.86 -19.90
N VAL A 167 -19.98 -5.66 -20.00
CA VAL A 167 -19.90 -7.12 -19.93
C VAL A 167 -19.31 -7.57 -21.26
N VAL A 168 -18.00 -7.83 -21.28
CA VAL A 168 -17.42 -8.69 -22.32
C VAL A 168 -17.41 -10.10 -21.74
N CYS A 169 -18.51 -10.81 -21.98
CA CYS A 169 -18.59 -12.24 -21.74
C CYS A 169 -17.75 -12.93 -22.82
N GLY A 170 -16.62 -13.52 -22.42
CA GLY A 170 -15.83 -14.39 -23.30
C GLY A 170 -16.63 -15.64 -23.63
N GLN A 171 -16.98 -15.83 -24.91
CA GLN A 171 -17.34 -17.13 -25.43
C GLN A 171 -16.07 -17.87 -25.85
N GLY A 172 -15.79 -18.95 -25.14
CA GLY A 172 -14.75 -19.90 -25.48
C GLY A 172 -15.21 -20.97 -26.47
N ARG A 173 -14.18 -21.54 -27.12
CA ARG A 173 -14.04 -22.87 -27.72
C ARG A 173 -14.70 -23.15 -29.07
N GLY A 174 -13.85 -23.51 -30.03
CA GLY A 174 -14.27 -24.24 -31.22
C GLY A 174 -13.16 -24.48 -32.26
N ASP A 175 -11.92 -24.82 -31.86
CA ASP A 175 -10.96 -25.34 -32.84
C ASP A 175 -11.03 -26.87 -32.85
N SER A 176 -11.71 -27.33 -33.90
CA SER A 176 -11.91 -28.72 -34.29
C SER A 176 -10.64 -29.28 -34.91
N LEU A 177 -10.25 -30.46 -34.42
CA LEU A 177 -9.41 -31.43 -35.14
C LEU A 177 -10.09 -31.87 -36.44
N GLN A 178 -9.47 -31.63 -37.59
CA GLN A 178 -9.53 -32.43 -38.84
C GLN A 178 -8.30 -32.02 -39.68
N ALA A 179 -7.61 -32.86 -40.45
CA ALA A 179 -7.45 -34.30 -40.59
C ALA A 179 -6.07 -34.47 -41.26
#